data_AF-A0A852K307-F1
#
_entry.id   AF-A0A852K307-F1
#
_cell.length_a   1.000
_cell.length_b   1.000
_cell.length_c   1.000
_cell.angle_alpha   90.00
_cell.angle_beta   90.00
_cell.angle_gamma   90.00
#
_symmetry.space_group_name_H-M   'P 1'
#
loop_
_entity.id
_entity.type
_entity.pdbx_description
1 polymer ?
#
loop_
_entity_poly.entity_id
_entity_poly.type
_entity_poly.pdbx_seq_one_letter_code
_entity_poly.pdbx_strand_id
1 'polypeptide(L)'
;RELYRRLKRHLDYIKLMLPHWMTPDQRGKGLYADYLFNAIAGNWERKRPVWVMLMVNSLTETDIRSRGVPVLDLYLAQEAERMKKKTGAVERVEEQCHPLNGLNFSQV
;
A
#
# COMPACT_ATOMS: atom_id res chain seq x y z
N ARG A 1 1.60 10.23 26.30
CA ARG A 1 2.97 10.31 25.71
C ARG A 1 3.65 8.94 25.63
N GLU A 2 3.51 8.07 26.63
CA GLU A 2 4.09 6.71 26.62
C GLU A 2 3.54 5.82 25.50
N LEU A 3 2.21 5.76 25.32
CA LEU A 3 1.57 4.94 24.28
C LEU A 3 2.09 5.26 22.88
N TYR A 4 2.20 6.55 22.54
CA TYR A 4 2.78 7.00 21.27
C TYR A 4 4.21 6.49 21.07
N ARG A 5 5.07 6.55 22.10
CA ARG A 5 6.45 6.02 22.03
C ARG A 5 6.48 4.49 21.91
N ARG A 6 5.57 3.79 22.58
CA ARG A 6 5.42 2.33 22.46
C ARG A 6 5.02 1.94 21.05
N LEU A 7 4.02 2.63 20.48
CA LEU A 7 3.58 2.41 19.12
C LEU A 7 4.69 2.71 18.10
N LYS A 8 5.40 3.83 18.24
CA LYS A 8 6.51 4.17 17.35
C LYS A 8 7.59 3.09 17.35
N ARG A 9 8.06 2.66 18.53
CA ARG A 9 9.03 1.56 18.66
C ARG A 9 8.51 0.24 18.06
N HIS A 10 7.23 -0.04 18.24
CA HIS A 10 6.62 -1.24 17.66
C HIS A 10 6.65 -1.17 16.14
N LEU A 11 6.28 -0.04 15.53
CA LEU A 11 6.33 0.13 14.07
C LEU A 11 7.77 0.09 13.53
N ASP A 12 8.75 0.61 14.26
CA ASP A 12 10.17 0.47 13.91
C ASP A 12 10.60 -1.01 13.91
N TYR A 13 10.17 -1.79 14.91
CA TYR A 13 10.37 -3.24 14.94
C TYR A 13 9.70 -3.95 13.74
N ILE A 14 8.43 -3.63 13.47
CA ILE A 14 7.71 -4.22 12.33
C ILE A 14 8.46 -3.93 11.02
N LYS A 15 8.92 -2.69 10.81
CA LYS A 15 9.64 -2.31 9.60
C LYS A 15 10.91 -3.17 9.38
N LEU A 16 11.59 -3.57 10.45
CA LEU A 16 12.76 -4.46 10.40
C LEU A 16 12.38 -5.93 10.16
N MET A 17 11.27 -6.38 10.73
CA MET A 17 10.83 -7.77 10.64
C MET A 17 10.10 -8.10 9.34
N LEU A 18 9.44 -7.12 8.73
CA LEU A 18 8.55 -7.32 7.59
C LEU A 18 9.23 -8.06 6.40
N PRO A 19 10.49 -7.77 6.00
CA PRO A 19 11.18 -8.57 4.98
C PRO A 19 11.34 -10.06 5.33
N HIS A 20 11.46 -10.38 6.63
CA HIS A 20 11.65 -11.75 7.12
C HIS A 20 10.33 -12.53 7.17
N TRP A 21 9.20 -11.84 7.35
CA TRP A 21 7.87 -12.45 7.36
C TRP A 21 7.33 -12.73 5.95
N MET A 22 7.88 -12.07 4.94
CA MET A 22 7.48 -12.23 3.55
C MET A 22 8.02 -13.53 2.93
N THR A 23 7.17 -14.20 2.17
CA THR A 23 7.55 -15.41 1.44
C THR A 23 8.50 -15.07 0.27
N PRO A 24 9.31 -16.04 -0.18
CA PRO A 24 10.10 -15.87 -1.40
C PRO A 24 9.23 -15.57 -2.62
N ASP A 25 8.04 -16.17 -2.71
CA ASP A 25 7.09 -15.96 -3.82
C ASP A 25 6.57 -14.51 -3.86
N GLN A 26 6.19 -13.96 -2.70
CA GLN A 26 5.79 -12.56 -2.58
C GLN A 26 6.90 -11.61 -3.08
N ARG A 27 8.13 -11.84 -2.63
CA ARG A 27 9.30 -11.03 -3.04
C ARG A 27 9.63 -11.17 -4.52
N GLY A 28 9.53 -12.39 -5.07
CA GLY A 28 9.76 -12.66 -6.49
C GLY A 28 8.72 -12.04 -7.43
N LYS A 29 7.53 -11.72 -6.91
CA LYS A 29 6.41 -11.11 -7.65
C LYS A 29 6.22 -9.62 -7.35
N GLY A 30 7.29 -8.95 -6.90
CA GLY A 30 7.32 -7.50 -6.73
C GLY A 30 6.61 -6.95 -5.49
N LEU A 31 6.26 -7.80 -4.52
CA LEU A 31 5.88 -7.28 -3.20
C LEU A 31 7.17 -6.87 -2.48
N TYR A 32 7.36 -5.57 -2.33
CA TYR A 32 8.52 -4.98 -1.65
C TYR A 32 8.15 -4.58 -0.22
N ALA A 33 9.05 -4.86 0.74
CA ALA A 33 8.76 -4.70 2.16
C ALA A 33 8.50 -3.25 2.58
N ASP A 34 9.29 -2.32 2.06
CA ASP A 34 9.16 -0.89 2.30
C ASP A 34 7.86 -0.33 1.70
N TYR A 35 7.48 -0.74 0.49
CA TYR A 35 6.20 -0.39 -0.11
C TYR A 35 5.03 -0.96 0.69
N LEU A 36 5.10 -2.24 1.09
CA LEU A 36 4.04 -2.86 1.89
C LEU A 36 3.88 -2.18 3.25
N PHE A 37 4.98 -1.87 3.93
CA PHE A 37 4.96 -1.13 5.18
C PHE A 37 4.32 0.25 4.99
N ASN A 38 4.72 0.99 3.95
CA ASN A 38 4.16 2.32 3.67
C ASN A 38 2.68 2.25 3.26
N ALA A 39 2.24 1.21 2.56
CA ALA A 39 0.85 1.02 2.20
C ALA A 39 -0.05 0.80 3.43
N ILE A 40 0.45 0.08 4.45
CA ILE A 40 -0.32 -0.22 5.67
C ILE A 40 -0.18 0.89 6.71
N ALA A 41 1.06 1.22 7.07
CA ALA A 41 1.42 2.08 8.19
C ALA A 41 1.91 3.47 7.79
N GLY A 42 1.92 3.79 6.49
CA GLY A 42 2.26 5.12 6.01
C GLY A 42 1.36 6.19 6.61
N ASN A 43 1.99 7.29 7.04
CA ASN A 43 1.32 8.45 7.63
C ASN A 43 0.39 8.08 8.81
N TRP A 44 0.71 7.03 9.58
CA TRP A 44 -0.13 6.57 10.69
C TRP A 44 -0.42 7.66 11.74
N GLU A 45 0.49 8.62 11.91
CA GLU A 45 0.32 9.75 12.85
C GLU A 45 -0.86 10.66 12.49
N ARG A 46 -1.29 10.64 11.22
CA ARG A 46 -2.46 11.40 10.73
C ARG A 46 -3.76 10.60 10.83
N LYS A 47 -3.71 9.32 11.22
CA LYS A 47 -4.90 8.46 11.31
C LYS A 47 -5.59 8.65 12.67
N ARG A 48 -6.93 8.52 12.69
CA ARG A 48 -7.68 8.50 13.95
C ARG A 48 -7.29 7.27 14.80
N PRO A 49 -7.37 7.33 16.14
CA PRO A 49 -6.94 6.23 17.01
C PRO A 49 -7.54 4.85 16.68
N VAL A 50 -8.82 4.81 16.29
CA VAL A 50 -9.48 3.55 15.87
C VAL A 50 -8.80 2.90 14.67
N TRP A 51 -8.40 3.71 13.67
CA TRP A 51 -7.70 3.22 12.48
C TRP A 51 -6.27 2.78 12.80
N VAL A 52 -5.61 3.44 13.75
CA VAL A 52 -4.30 3.03 14.25
C VAL A 52 -4.39 1.66 14.93
N MET A 53 -5.44 1.42 15.71
CA MET A 53 -5.66 0.13 16.37
C MET A 53 -5.87 -0.99 15.35
N LEU A 54 -6.75 -0.79 14.36
CA LEU A 54 -6.98 -1.76 13.29
C LEU A 54 -5.71 -2.02 12.46
N MET A 55 -4.96 -0.97 12.16
CA MET A 55 -3.67 -1.06 11.47
C MET A 55 -2.70 -1.94 12.25
N VAL A 56 -2.53 -1.72 13.56
CA VAL A 56 -1.64 -2.53 14.41
C VAL A 56 -2.07 -3.99 14.45
N ASN A 57 -3.38 -4.28 14.52
CA ASN A 57 -3.89 -5.65 14.48
C ASN A 57 -3.60 -6.36 13.15
N SER A 58 -3.38 -5.63 12.06
CA SER A 58 -3.06 -6.17 10.73
C SER A 58 -1.56 -6.33 10.46
N LEU A 59 -0.69 -6.02 11.43
CA LEU A 59 0.77 -6.06 11.34
C LEU A 59 1.36 -7.27 12.07
N THR A 60 0.79 -8.45 11.84
CA THR A 60 1.32 -9.72 12.37
C THR A 60 2.06 -10.50 11.28
N GLU A 61 2.94 -11.42 11.69
CA GLU A 61 3.64 -12.31 10.74
C GLU A 61 2.65 -13.12 9.88
N THR A 62 1.60 -13.66 10.50
CA THR A 62 0.55 -14.42 9.81
C THR A 62 -0.19 -13.57 8.78
N ASP A 63 -0.54 -12.33 9.13
CA ASP A 63 -1.21 -11.41 8.22
C ASP A 63 -0.31 -11.05 7.04
N ILE A 64 0.97 -10.76 7.29
CA ILE A 64 1.93 -10.41 6.23
C ILE A 64 2.19 -11.60 5.29
N ARG A 65 2.35 -12.81 5.85
CA ARG A 65 2.60 -14.03 5.07
C ARG A 65 1.41 -14.43 4.19
N SER A 66 0.19 -14.14 4.63
CA SER A 66 -1.04 -14.45 3.89
C SER A 66 -1.43 -13.40 2.85
N ARG A 67 -0.72 -12.26 2.79
CA ARG A 67 -1.02 -11.22 1.78
C ARG A 67 -0.74 -11.71 0.36
N GLY A 68 -1.59 -11.27 -0.56
CA GLY A 68 -1.36 -11.43 -1.99
C GLY A 68 -0.19 -10.58 -2.51
N VAL A 69 0.08 -10.73 -3.80
CA VAL A 69 1.06 -9.94 -4.54
C VAL A 69 0.41 -8.67 -5.09
N PRO A 70 1.18 -7.61 -5.42
CA PRO A 70 0.61 -6.42 -6.02
C PRO A 70 -0.13 -6.74 -7.33
N VAL A 71 -1.21 -6.01 -7.57
CA VAL A 71 -1.89 -5.96 -8.87
C VAL A 71 -0.93 -5.43 -9.96
N LEU A 72 -1.18 -5.79 -11.22
CA LEU A 72 -0.25 -5.55 -12.32
C LEU A 72 0.09 -4.07 -12.53
N ASP A 73 -0.90 -3.20 -12.43
CA ASP A 73 -0.75 -1.74 -12.50
C ASP A 73 0.19 -1.21 -11.41
N LEU A 74 -0.01 -1.61 -10.16
CA LEU A 74 0.86 -1.24 -9.04
C LEU A 74 2.28 -1.80 -9.25
N TYR A 75 2.40 -3.05 -9.66
CA TYR A 75 3.69 -3.68 -9.94
C TYR A 75 4.48 -2.92 -11.02
N LEU A 76 3.82 -2.58 -12.13
CA LEU A 76 4.45 -1.81 -13.21
C LEU A 76 4.84 -0.40 -12.76
N ALA A 77 4.01 0.26 -11.95
CA ALA A 77 4.34 1.56 -11.38
C ALA A 77 5.57 1.49 -10.46
N GLN A 78 5.65 0.48 -9.61
CA GLN A 78 6.80 0.23 -8.72
C GLN A 78 8.08 -0.04 -9.51
N GLU A 79 8.02 -0.90 -10.54
CA GLU A 79 9.18 -1.16 -11.38
C GLU A 79 9.62 0.07 -12.17
N ALA A 80 8.68 0.88 -12.66
CA ALA A 80 9.00 2.14 -13.32
C ALA A 80 9.74 3.11 -12.37
N GLU A 81 9.27 3.26 -11.13
CA GLU A 81 9.93 4.08 -10.11
C GLU A 81 11.35 3.56 -9.80
N ARG A 82 11.50 2.26 -9.57
CA ARG A 82 12.78 1.61 -9.27
C ARG A 82 13.79 1.75 -10.42
N MET A 83 13.31 1.67 -11.65
CA MET A 83 14.10 1.89 -12.86
C MET A 83 14.27 3.38 -13.22
N LYS A 84 13.74 4.30 -12.41
CA LYS A 84 13.73 5.76 -12.65
C LYS A 84 13.14 6.14 -14.01
N LYS A 85 12.12 5.40 -14.45
CA LYS A 85 11.35 5.71 -15.65
C LYS A 85 10.33 6.80 -15.35
N LYS A 86 10.03 7.61 -16.37
CA LYS A 86 8.88 8.52 -16.30
C LYS A 86 7.60 7.69 -16.40
N THR A 87 6.69 7.88 -15.47
CA THR A 87 5.33 7.34 -15.51
C THR A 87 4.37 8.42 -16.05
N GLY A 88 3.27 7.97 -16.65
CA GLY A 88 2.23 8.85 -17.20
C GLY A 88 0.91 8.10 -17.29
N ALA A 89 -0.18 8.84 -17.51
CA ALA A 89 -1.49 8.25 -17.71
C ALA A 89 -1.49 7.41 -19.01
N VAL A 90 -2.17 6.25 -18.96
CA VAL A 90 -2.38 5.40 -20.14
C VAL A 90 -3.34 6.07 -21.11
N GLU A 91 -4.35 6.74 -20.56
CA GLU A 91 -5.44 7.40 -21.29
C GLU A 91 -5.32 8.91 -21.17
N ARG A 92 -5.90 9.62 -22.13
CA ARG A 92 -6.09 11.07 -22.06
C ARG A 92 -7.34 11.42 -21.25
N VAL A 93 -7.41 12.66 -20.78
CA VAL A 93 -8.55 13.14 -19.98
C VAL A 93 -9.86 13.02 -20.77
N GLU A 94 -9.81 13.27 -22.08
CA GLU A 94 -10.98 13.19 -22.95
C GLU A 94 -11.54 11.76 -23.00
N GLU A 95 -10.67 10.74 -23.03
CA GLU A 95 -11.05 9.33 -23.07
C GLU A 95 -11.78 8.89 -21.79
N GLN A 96 -11.44 9.47 -20.64
CA GLN A 96 -12.13 9.21 -19.37
C GLN A 96 -13.44 10.00 -19.20
N CYS A 97 -13.49 11.22 -19.73
CA CYS A 97 -14.66 12.09 -19.58
C CYS A 97 -15.78 11.76 -20.56
N HIS A 98 -15.48 11.29 -21.76
CA HIS A 98 -16.51 11.01 -22.78
C HIS A 98 -17.60 10.03 -22.32
N PRO A 99 -17.28 8.90 -21.66
CA PRO A 99 -18.30 8.00 -21.11
C PRO A 99 -19.15 8.66 -20.01
N LEU A 100 -18.52 9.46 -19.13
CA LEU A 100 -19.22 10.14 -18.04
C LEU A 100 -20.18 11.22 -18.54
N ASN A 101 -19.80 11.95 -19.59
CA ASN A 101 -20.62 12.98 -20.21
C ASN A 101 -21.88 12.43 -20.91
N GLY A 102 -21.92 11.12 -21.18
CA GLY A 102 -23.08 10.44 -21.75
C GLY A 102 -24.11 9.95 -20.72
N LEU A 103 -23.79 10.02 -19.42
CA LEU A 103 -24.67 9.54 -18.36
C LEU A 103 -25.72 10.59 -17.99
N ASN A 104 -26.97 10.15 -17.83
CA ASN A 104 -28.02 10.98 -17.23
C ASN A 104 -28.03 10.82 -15.70
N PHE A 105 -28.47 11.83 -14.96
CA PHE A 105 -28.64 11.77 -13.50
C PHE A 105 -29.54 10.61 -13.02
N SER A 106 -30.39 10.06 -13.89
CA SER A 106 -31.21 8.88 -13.59
C SER A 106 -30.42 7.56 -13.59
N GLN A 107 -29.16 7.57 -14.01
CA GLN A 107 -28.28 6.39 -14.11
C GLN A 107 -27.19 6.36 -13.03
N VAL A 108 -27.18 7.35 -12.13
CA VAL A 108 -26.20 7.50 -11.02
C VAL A 108 -26.91 7.40 -9.68
#